data_AF-A0A8X8YNE9-F1
#
_entry.id   AF-A0A8X8YNE9-F1
#
_cell.length_a   1.000
_cell.length_b   1.000
_cell.length_c   1.000
_cell.angle_alpha   90.00
_cell.angle_beta   90.00
_cell.angle_gamma   90.00
#
_symmetry.space_group_name_H-M   'P 1'
#
loop_
_entity.id
_entity.type
_entity.pdbx_description
1 polymer ?
#
loop_
_entity_poly.entity_id
_entity_poly.type
_entity_poly.pdbx_seq_one_letter_code
_entity_poly.pdbx_strand_id
1 'polypeptide(L)'
;MSAYNAFKANVPVAWSRNLYITLVRGIPGTRKLHRRTLEALRLTKCNRTVMRWNTPTVRGMIQQVKRLVVVETEEMYNARKQKNANHQALRPPLVVNHQPASSIDSSA
;
A
#
# COMPACT_ATOMS: atom_id res chain seq x y z
N MET A 1 5.72 -16.26 -2.89
CA MET A 1 5.54 -15.12 -3.83
C MET A 1 5.90 -13.81 -3.13
N SER A 2 6.60 -12.88 -3.79
CA SER A 2 6.89 -11.55 -3.21
C SER A 2 5.59 -10.81 -2.88
N ALA A 3 5.53 -10.15 -1.70
CA ALA A 3 4.39 -9.32 -1.29
C ALA A 3 3.99 -8.27 -2.33
N TYR A 4 4.97 -7.82 -3.14
CA TYR A 4 4.77 -6.93 -4.27
C TYR A 4 3.88 -7.54 -5.37
N ASN A 5 4.05 -8.84 -5.67
CA ASN A 5 3.25 -9.54 -6.67
C ASN A 5 1.83 -9.84 -6.17
N ALA A 6 1.68 -10.17 -4.88
CA ALA A 6 0.36 -10.36 -4.26
C ALA A 6 -0.47 -9.07 -4.23
N PHE A 7 0.19 -7.91 -4.15
CA PHE A 7 -0.47 -6.61 -4.22
C PHE A 7 -0.98 -6.28 -5.63
N LYS A 8 -0.17 -6.51 -6.67
CA LYS A 8 -0.56 -6.31 -8.08
C LYS A 8 -1.65 -7.28 -8.58
N ALA A 9 -1.93 -8.36 -7.84
CA ALA A 9 -2.89 -9.37 -8.27
C ALA A 9 -4.37 -8.98 -8.07
N ASN A 10 -4.68 -7.95 -7.28
CA ASN A 10 -6.08 -7.61 -6.93
C ASN A 10 -6.77 -6.67 -7.93
N VAL A 11 -6.02 -6.00 -8.80
CA VAL A 11 -6.56 -5.04 -9.79
C VAL A 11 -5.73 -5.17 -11.07
N PRO A 12 -6.35 -5.20 -12.27
CA PRO A 12 -5.61 -5.23 -13.52
C PRO A 12 -4.74 -3.98 -13.68
N VAL A 13 -3.56 -4.15 -14.30
CA VAL A 13 -2.71 -3.00 -14.65
C VAL A 13 -3.32 -2.31 -15.88
N ALA A 14 -4.22 -1.36 -15.63
CA ALA A 14 -4.86 -0.56 -16.66
C ALA A 14 -4.24 0.84 -16.78
N TRP A 15 -4.45 1.47 -17.93
CA TRP A 15 -4.04 2.86 -18.13
C TRP A 15 -4.89 3.79 -17.25
N SER A 16 -4.24 4.67 -16.48
CA SER A 16 -4.90 5.62 -15.59
C SER A 16 -4.49 7.05 -15.89
N ARG A 17 -5.40 8.00 -15.68
CA ARG A 17 -5.12 9.44 -15.85
C ARG A 17 -4.20 9.97 -14.74
N ASN A 18 -4.30 9.36 -13.56
CA ASN A 18 -3.58 9.77 -12.35
C ASN A 18 -2.67 8.63 -11.88
N LEU A 19 -1.44 9.00 -11.51
CA LEU A 19 -0.47 8.10 -10.90
C LEU A 19 -0.25 8.49 -9.45
N TYR A 20 -0.28 7.49 -8.57
CA TYR A 20 0.04 7.66 -7.16
C TYR A 20 1.44 7.14 -6.90
N ILE A 21 2.35 8.04 -6.54
CA ILE A 21 3.77 7.75 -6.39
C ILE A 21 4.12 7.80 -4.91
N THR A 22 4.73 6.74 -4.39
CA THR A 22 5.16 6.66 -3.00
C THR A 22 6.66 6.48 -2.92
N LEU A 23 7.34 7.30 -2.11
CA LEU A 23 8.76 7.12 -1.82
C LEU A 23 8.93 6.02 -0.78
N VAL A 24 9.45 4.85 -1.16
CA VAL A 24 9.55 3.68 -0.27
C VAL A 24 10.96 3.52 0.29
N ARG A 25 11.99 3.98 -0.43
CA ARG A 25 13.38 3.97 0.05
C ARG A 25 13.85 5.37 0.46
N GLY A 26 14.73 5.41 1.45
CA GLY A 26 15.35 6.64 1.93
C GLY A 26 16.17 7.39 0.88
N ILE A 27 16.23 8.70 1.05
CA ILE A 27 17.00 9.65 0.23
C ILE A 27 18.51 9.67 0.55
N PRO A 28 18.99 9.42 1.79
CA PRO A 28 20.43 9.44 2.09
C PRO A 28 21.23 8.50 1.18
N GLY A 29 22.42 8.94 0.74
CA GLY A 29 23.27 8.16 -0.17
C GLY A 29 22.82 8.12 -1.64
N THR A 30 21.73 8.82 -2.01
CA THR A 30 21.29 8.88 -3.41
C THR A 30 22.00 9.98 -4.22
N ARG A 31 22.09 9.77 -5.55
CA ARG A 31 22.69 10.72 -6.49
C ARG A 31 22.00 12.09 -6.40
N LYS A 32 22.75 13.19 -6.51
CA LYS A 32 22.20 14.57 -6.46
C LYS A 32 21.06 14.79 -7.46
N LEU A 33 21.18 14.23 -8.67
CA LEU A 33 20.14 14.30 -9.69
C LEU A 33 18.81 13.64 -9.24
N HIS A 34 18.89 12.49 -8.57
CA HIS A 34 17.69 11.79 -8.08
C HIS A 34 17.01 12.59 -6.98
N ARG A 35 17.79 13.23 -6.09
CA ARG A 35 17.27 14.12 -5.04
C ARG A 35 16.47 15.28 -5.63
N ARG A 36 17.03 15.99 -6.60
CA ARG A 36 16.33 17.07 -7.32
C ARG A 36 15.04 16.60 -7.99
N THR A 37 15.05 15.39 -8.55
CA THR A 37 13.86 14.80 -9.18
C THR A 37 12.76 14.51 -8.15
N LEU A 38 13.14 13.93 -7.00
CA LEU A 38 12.21 13.66 -5.90
C LEU A 38 11.66 14.95 -5.27
N GLU A 39 12.50 15.98 -5.12
CA GLU A 39 12.10 17.32 -4.68
C GLU A 39 11.07 17.94 -5.64
N ALA A 40 11.32 17.88 -6.95
CA ALA A 40 10.38 18.33 -7.97
C ALA A 40 9.05 17.56 -7.94
N LEU A 41 9.09 16.25 -7.68
CA LEU A 41 7.91 15.42 -7.45
C LEU A 41 7.23 15.69 -6.10
N ARG A 42 7.83 16.48 -5.20
CA ARG A 42 7.38 16.76 -3.81
C ARG A 42 7.43 15.55 -2.88
N LEU A 43 8.38 14.64 -3.11
CA LEU A 43 8.65 13.44 -2.32
C LEU A 43 9.87 13.66 -1.40
N THR A 44 9.70 14.44 -0.34
CA THR A 44 10.80 14.81 0.58
C THR A 44 11.00 13.86 1.76
N LYS A 45 9.94 13.16 2.20
CA LYS A 45 9.96 12.21 3.32
C LYS A 45 9.58 10.81 2.84
N CYS A 46 10.17 9.79 3.47
CA CYS A 46 9.81 8.39 3.22
C CYS A 46 8.34 8.13 3.52
N ASN A 47 7.76 7.15 2.82
CA ASN A 47 6.35 6.74 2.89
C ASN A 47 5.34 7.85 2.56
N ARG A 48 5.80 8.98 2.02
CA ARG A 48 4.91 10.01 1.48
C ARG A 48 4.41 9.57 0.11
N THR A 49 3.10 9.61 -0.07
CA THR A 49 2.44 9.40 -1.38
C THR A 49 1.99 10.74 -1.96
N VAL A 50 2.24 10.96 -3.24
CA VAL A 50 1.80 12.17 -3.98
C VAL A 50 1.11 11.74 -5.28
N MET A 51 -0.02 12.36 -5.57
CA MET A 51 -0.73 12.19 -6.84
C MET A 51 -0.13 13.11 -7.92
N ARG A 52 0.07 12.57 -9.12
CA ARG A 52 0.49 13.32 -10.31
C ARG A 52 -0.28 12.85 -11.54
N TRP A 53 -0.51 13.75 -12.49
CA TRP A 53 -1.08 13.38 -13.78
C TRP A 53 -0.13 12.51 -14.58
N ASN A 54 -0.69 11.55 -15.30
CA ASN A 54 0.02 10.63 -16.18
C ASN A 54 0.43 11.33 -17.48
N THR A 55 1.46 12.17 -17.39
CA THR A 55 2.09 12.86 -18.52
C THR A 55 3.42 12.20 -18.88
N PRO A 56 3.88 12.27 -20.15
CA PRO A 56 5.17 11.72 -20.54
C PRO A 56 6.34 12.30 -19.71
N THR A 57 6.27 13.58 -19.34
CA THR A 57 7.26 14.23 -18.47
C THR A 57 7.34 13.57 -17.11
N VAL A 58 6.20 13.38 -16.43
CA VAL A 58 6.15 12.71 -15.11
C VAL A 58 6.63 11.26 -15.22
N ARG A 59 6.27 10.55 -16.30
CA ARG A 59 6.77 9.18 -16.56
C ARG A 59 8.28 9.14 -16.70
N GLY A 60 8.88 10.10 -17.40
CA GLY A 60 10.33 10.24 -17.50
C GLY A 60 11.01 10.47 -16.14
N MET A 61 10.44 11.37 -15.32
CA MET A 61 10.93 11.62 -13.96
C MET A 61 10.85 10.35 -13.08
N ILE A 62 9.73 9.63 -13.14
CA ILE A 62 9.53 8.36 -12.41
C ILE A 62 10.57 7.34 -12.85
N GLN A 63 10.78 7.18 -14.16
CA GLN A 63 11.73 6.20 -14.70
C GLN A 63 13.15 6.44 -14.17
N GLN A 64 13.55 7.71 -14.02
CA GLN A 64 14.84 8.08 -13.45
C GLN A 64 14.99 7.64 -11.98
N VAL A 65 13.91 7.65 -11.20
CA VAL A 65 13.92 7.31 -9.77
C VAL A 65 13.24 5.97 -9.45
N LYS A 66 13.01 5.11 -10.44
CA LYS A 66 12.21 3.86 -10.35
C LYS A 66 12.59 2.91 -9.21
N ARG A 67 13.84 2.92 -8.77
CA ARG A 67 14.33 2.07 -7.66
C ARG A 67 13.96 2.58 -6.26
N LEU A 68 13.60 3.86 -6.14
CA LEU A 68 13.29 4.51 -4.87
C LEU A 68 11.79 4.57 -4.60
N VAL A 69 10.99 4.56 -5.67
CA VAL A 69 9.56 4.80 -5.63
C VAL A 69 8.78 3.56 -6.03
N VAL A 70 7.58 3.42 -5.47
CA VAL A 70 6.55 2.51 -5.96
C VAL A 70 5.44 3.35 -6.57
N VAL A 71 4.94 2.91 -7.71
CA VAL A 71 3.86 3.59 -8.45
C VAL A 71 2.64 2.70 -8.47
N GLU A 72 1.50 3.31 -8.18
CA GLU A 72 0.19 2.69 -8.24
C GLU A 72 -0.66 3.45 -9.27
N THR A 73 -1.51 2.73 -9.99
CA THR A 73 -2.61 3.34 -10.73
C THR A 73 -3.66 3.83 -9.73
N GLU A 74 -4.54 4.71 -10.20
CA GLU A 74 -5.65 5.23 -9.38
C GLU A 74 -6.53 4.13 -8.79
N GLU A 75 -6.89 3.13 -9.60
CA GLU A 75 -7.70 1.99 -9.16
C GLU A 75 -6.98 1.14 -8.11
N MET A 76 -5.69 0.87 -8.30
CA MET A 76 -4.88 0.14 -7.32
C MET A 76 -4.78 0.88 -5.98
N TYR A 77 -4.59 2.20 -6.02
CA TYR A 77 -4.54 3.03 -4.80
C TYR A 77 -5.86 2.97 -4.03
N ASN A 78 -6.99 3.10 -4.73
CA ASN A 78 -8.32 3.04 -4.15
C ASN A 78 -8.63 1.65 -3.56
N ALA A 79 -8.32 0.58 -4.29
CA ALA A 79 -8.49 -0.79 -3.81
C ALA A 79 -7.66 -1.07 -2.55
N ARG A 80 -6.40 -0.59 -2.50
CA ARG A 80 -5.57 -0.68 -1.28
C ARG A 80 -6.21 0.06 -0.10
N LYS A 81 -6.71 1.28 -0.33
CA LYS A 81 -7.35 2.09 0.70
C LYS A 81 -8.63 1.41 1.22
N GLN A 82 -9.45 0.84 0.33
CA GLN A 82 -10.64 0.09 0.70
C GLN A 82 -10.31 -1.17 1.49
N LYS A 83 -9.31 -1.94 1.06
CA LYS A 83 -8.85 -3.13 1.79
C LYS A 83 -8.39 -2.79 3.20
N ASN A 84 -7.64 -1.70 3.36
CA ASN A 84 -7.19 -1.23 4.67
C ASN A 84 -8.38 -0.82 5.55
N ALA A 85 -9.37 -0.11 4.99
CA ALA A 85 -10.59 0.24 5.69
C ALA A 85 -11.38 -1.00 6.12
N ASN A 86 -11.59 -1.97 5.22
CA ASN A 86 -12.25 -3.24 5.54
C ASN A 86 -11.50 -4.04 6.61
N HIS A 87 -10.17 -4.02 6.57
CA HIS A 87 -9.35 -4.68 7.59
C HIS A 87 -9.47 -4.02 8.97
N GLN A 88 -9.61 -2.69 9.01
CA GLN A 88 -9.79 -1.90 10.24
C GLN A 88 -11.26 -1.83 10.71
N ALA A 89 -12.22 -2.23 9.87
CA ALA A 89 -13.63 -2.21 10.22
C ALA A 89 -13.91 -3.12 11.43
N LEU A 90 -14.87 -2.70 12.26
CA LEU A 90 -15.29 -3.45 13.43
C LEU A 90 -15.79 -4.83 13.01
N ARG A 91 -15.28 -5.87 13.68
CA ARG A 91 -15.75 -7.24 13.50
C ARG A 91 -16.85 -7.52 14.52
N PRO A 92 -17.84 -8.38 14.19
CA PRO A 92 -18.82 -8.80 15.18
C PRO A 92 -18.10 -9.46 16.37
N PRO A 93 -18.65 -9.32 17.58
CA PRO A 93 -18.07 -9.95 18.77
C PRO A 93 -18.08 -11.47 18.60
N LEU A 94 -17.02 -12.12 19.08
CA LEU A 94 -16.98 -13.57 19.18
C LEU A 94 -17.75 -13.98 20.43
N VAL A 95 -18.90 -14.63 20.23
CA VAL A 95 -19.68 -15.23 21.32
C VAL A 95 -19.21 -16.67 21.50
N VAL A 96 -18.61 -16.97 22.64
CA VAL A 96 -18.19 -18.33 23.02
C VAL A 96 -19.13 -18.85 24.10
N ASN A 97 -19.94 -19.85 23.76
CA ASN A 97 -20.83 -20.52 24.71
C ASN A 97 -20.12 -21.79 25.21
N HIS A 98 -19.57 -21.74 26.43
CA HIS A 98 -19.06 -22.95 27.08
C HIS A 98 -20.24 -23.73 27.67
N GLN A 99 -20.37 -25.00 27.31
CA GLN A 99 -21.23 -25.90 28.08
C GLN A 99 -20.61 -26.07 29.47
N PRO A 100 -21.40 -26.00 30.56
CA PRO A 100 -20.89 -26.33 31.87
C PRO A 100 -20.34 -27.76 31.83
N ALA A 101 -19.19 -27.99 32.45
CA ALA A 101 -18.67 -29.34 32.61
C ALA A 101 -19.81 -30.18 33.23
N SER A 102 -20.21 -31.26 32.55
CA SER A 102 -21.13 -32.24 33.11
C SER A 102 -20.62 -32.56 34.51
N SER A 103 -21.41 -32.25 35.54
CA SER A 103 -21.15 -32.71 36.90
C SER A 103 -20.97 -34.22 36.80
N ILE A 104 -19.72 -34.67 36.82
CA ILE A 104 -19.41 -36.07 37.05
C ILE A 104 -19.99 -36.31 38.43
N ASP A 105 -21.16 -36.93 38.43
CA ASP A 105 -21.88 -37.33 39.62
C ASP A 105 -20.88 -37.99 40.56
N SER A 106 -20.62 -37.28 41.66
CA SER A 106 -19.98 -37.84 42.84
C SER A 106 -21.01 -38.78 43.49
N SER A 107 -21.30 -39.89 42.83
CA SER A 107 -22.19 -40.94 43.31
C SER A 107 -21.37 -42.15 43.72
N ALA A 108 -21.30 -42.32 45.04
CA ALA A 108 -21.05 -43.55 45.81
C ALA A 108 -19.66 -44.22 45.72
#